data_AF-A0A7C2ZTB6-F1
#
_entry.id   AF-A0A7C2ZTB6-F1
#
_cell.length_a   1.000
_cell.length_b   1.000
_cell.length_c   1.000
_cell.angle_alpha   90.00
_cell.angle_beta   90.00
_cell.angle_gamma   90.00
#
_symmetry.space_group_name_H-M   'P 1'
#
loop_
_entity.id
_entity.type
_entity.pdbx_description
1 polymer ?
#
loop_
_entity_poly.entity_id
_entity_poly.type
_entity_poly.pdbx_seq_one_letter_code
_entity_poly.pdbx_strand_id
1 'polypeptide(L)'
;MNIIKKITDARGLKLFIIGIIICLVLSGYKFENEYNIAKSQNWYVSDEIWYVPSSVLILKDIFHLNATYEVNNLTGLNLFFSSYQGMLTCENFVLQNGGEILKGDYIKNTAIAVAVPNNLVKSLGQCKDLTDIIPGFPLPDTSNVNTYINPEHPPLGKYIIALAIYLLGDKPICWRLPGIIEGATIVIIAALAGWRLAGIFGMILASTAASFDPLTTNMASVAMLDIHLAFFTALGSLFYIYDKKNFSLLFFSLASTIKYSGLFLIPFLILFLYKKENDIIGAFFKVALAQLIVAIIVFLPYIIHFGPVWVISQFVSAIIWNTQSRPPGPPASTPIDWVFGLHSFYLSYNPDIPAKGLPFIYIPVFFASLLTFPVYFFKISENKNLEKFAGLSLLSFFFFFFYYITYFAGNKTLYSFYFTQISPIYYELFPLSILLFIGYYNISGFYYEKLKELAALFSKLVEKFEKHFRKNRNQAQVGSHITLLTGV
;
A
#
# COMPACT_ATOMS: atom_id res chain seq x y z
N MET A 1 -27.30 -0.69 -26.81
CA MET A 1 -26.28 0.40 -26.75
C MET A 1 -26.82 1.71 -26.18
N ASN A 2 -27.98 2.23 -26.64
CA ASN A 2 -28.53 3.53 -26.15
C ASN A 2 -28.87 3.58 -24.65
N ILE A 3 -29.45 2.50 -24.08
CA ILE A 3 -29.80 2.45 -22.64
C ILE A 3 -28.54 2.44 -21.77
N ILE A 4 -27.55 1.62 -22.11
CA ILE A 4 -26.26 1.54 -21.40
C ILE A 4 -25.58 2.91 -21.39
N LYS A 5 -25.49 3.56 -22.56
CA LYS A 5 -24.91 4.91 -22.65
C LYS A 5 -25.67 5.91 -21.78
N LYS A 6 -27.00 5.85 -21.77
CA LYS A 6 -27.85 6.69 -20.93
C LYS A 6 -27.62 6.45 -19.43
N ILE A 7 -27.36 5.21 -19.00
CA ILE A 7 -27.08 4.85 -17.60
C ILE A 7 -25.66 5.25 -17.18
N THR A 8 -24.65 4.97 -18.01
CA THR A 8 -23.24 5.33 -17.76
C THR A 8 -23.05 6.84 -17.73
N ASP A 9 -23.76 7.57 -18.58
CA ASP A 9 -23.67 9.03 -18.66
C ASP A 9 -24.69 9.71 -17.72
N ALA A 10 -25.50 8.93 -16.98
CA ALA A 10 -26.50 9.48 -16.07
C ALA A 10 -25.83 10.26 -14.94
N ARG A 11 -25.92 11.58 -15.04
CA ARG A 11 -25.44 12.55 -14.07
C ARG A 11 -26.59 13.44 -13.63
N GLY A 12 -26.77 13.59 -12.34
CA GLY A 12 -27.82 14.44 -11.76
C GLY A 12 -27.79 14.38 -10.24
N LEU A 13 -28.19 15.48 -9.59
CA LEU A 13 -28.13 15.60 -8.13
C LEU A 13 -28.91 14.49 -7.41
N LYS A 14 -30.11 14.15 -7.90
CA LYS A 14 -30.93 13.05 -7.33
C LYS A 14 -30.21 11.70 -7.40
N LEU A 15 -29.62 11.38 -8.55
CA LEU A 15 -28.87 10.12 -8.74
C LEU A 15 -27.60 10.09 -7.90
N PHE A 16 -26.92 11.24 -7.78
CA PHE A 16 -25.76 11.37 -6.91
C PHE A 16 -26.14 11.12 -5.46
N ILE A 17 -27.21 11.73 -4.95
CA ILE A 17 -27.70 11.51 -3.58
C ILE A 17 -28.06 10.04 -3.35
N ILE A 18 -28.81 9.41 -4.27
CA ILE A 18 -29.15 7.98 -4.18
C ILE A 18 -27.87 7.13 -4.12
N GLY A 19 -26.92 7.39 -5.00
CA GLY A 19 -25.65 6.66 -5.03
C GLY A 19 -24.82 6.84 -3.76
N ILE A 20 -24.79 8.06 -3.19
CA ILE A 20 -24.13 8.32 -1.90
C ILE A 20 -24.82 7.56 -0.76
N ILE A 21 -26.15 7.51 -0.72
CA ILE A 21 -26.87 6.73 0.31
C ILE A 21 -26.51 5.25 0.21
N ILE A 22 -26.53 4.66 -1.00
CA ILE A 22 -26.12 3.27 -1.22
C ILE A 22 -24.66 3.06 -0.77
N CYS A 23 -23.76 3.97 -1.14
CA CYS A 23 -22.36 3.92 -0.76
C CYS A 23 -22.17 3.97 0.76
N LEU A 24 -22.91 4.80 1.48
CA LEU A 24 -22.82 4.90 2.95
C LEU A 24 -23.30 3.61 3.61
N VAL A 25 -24.34 2.95 3.08
CA VAL A 25 -24.78 1.64 3.54
C VAL A 25 -23.69 0.58 3.32
N LEU A 26 -23.07 0.55 2.13
CA LEU A 26 -21.96 -0.36 1.83
C LEU A 26 -20.74 -0.11 2.72
N SER A 27 -20.39 1.16 2.93
CA SER A 27 -19.29 1.56 3.83
C SER A 27 -19.58 1.17 5.29
N GLY A 28 -20.81 1.35 5.77
CA GLY A 28 -21.23 0.91 7.10
C GLY A 28 -21.18 -0.61 7.27
N TYR A 29 -21.63 -1.36 6.25
CA TYR A 29 -21.52 -2.82 6.23
C TYR A 29 -20.04 -3.28 6.26
N LYS A 30 -19.18 -2.63 5.47
CA LYS A 30 -17.73 -2.88 5.46
C LYS A 30 -17.12 -2.65 6.86
N PHE A 31 -17.41 -1.50 7.47
CA PHE A 31 -16.96 -1.16 8.82
C PHE A 31 -17.38 -2.21 9.85
N GLU A 32 -18.67 -2.60 9.84
CA GLU A 32 -19.20 -3.57 10.80
C GLU A 32 -18.52 -4.93 10.64
N ASN A 33 -18.33 -5.39 9.40
CA ASN A 33 -17.65 -6.65 9.12
C ASN A 33 -16.19 -6.64 9.60
N GLU A 34 -15.44 -5.60 9.25
CA GLU A 34 -14.05 -5.40 9.68
C GLU A 34 -13.93 -5.33 11.21
N TYR A 35 -14.83 -4.59 11.86
CA TYR A 35 -14.90 -4.47 13.32
C TYR A 35 -15.20 -5.81 14.01
N ASN A 36 -16.13 -6.59 13.47
CA ASN A 36 -16.46 -7.90 14.02
C ASN A 36 -15.30 -8.89 13.90
N ILE A 37 -14.58 -8.89 12.77
CA ILE A 37 -13.36 -9.70 12.61
C ILE A 37 -12.28 -9.23 13.59
N ALA A 38 -12.01 -7.93 13.68
CA ALA A 38 -11.03 -7.36 14.59
C ALA A 38 -11.34 -7.68 16.06
N LYS A 39 -12.62 -7.64 16.46
CA LYS A 39 -13.08 -7.97 17.81
C LYS A 39 -12.97 -9.47 18.13
N SER A 40 -13.01 -10.34 17.12
CA SER A 40 -12.84 -11.79 17.33
C SER A 40 -11.43 -12.19 17.75
N GLN A 41 -10.44 -11.30 17.59
CA GLN A 41 -9.04 -11.54 17.87
C GLN A 41 -8.58 -10.73 19.09
N ASN A 42 -8.36 -11.39 20.23
CA ASN A 42 -7.94 -10.71 21.46
C ASN A 42 -6.42 -10.66 21.66
N TRP A 43 -5.65 -11.01 20.64
CA TRP A 43 -4.19 -11.04 20.66
C TRP A 43 -3.62 -10.52 19.34
N TYR A 44 -2.29 -10.39 19.25
CA TYR A 44 -1.58 -10.04 18.02
C TYR A 44 -1.83 -11.07 16.92
N VAL A 45 -1.97 -10.58 15.69
CA VAL A 45 -2.18 -11.36 14.47
C VAL A 45 -1.11 -10.99 13.44
N SER A 46 -0.45 -11.97 12.85
CA SER A 46 0.59 -11.75 11.82
C SER A 46 1.65 -10.73 12.26
N ASP A 47 1.90 -9.69 11.44
CA ASP A 47 2.97 -8.70 11.68
C ASP A 47 2.57 -7.62 12.70
N GLU A 48 1.38 -7.69 13.30
CA GLU A 48 1.04 -6.87 14.47
C GLU A 48 2.07 -7.02 15.59
N ILE A 49 2.71 -8.20 15.69
CA ILE A 49 3.80 -8.47 16.64
C ILE A 49 5.03 -7.56 16.47
N TRP A 50 5.13 -6.87 15.33
CA TRP A 50 6.20 -5.92 15.03
C TRP A 50 5.68 -4.47 15.00
N TYR A 51 4.54 -4.26 14.34
CA TYR A 51 4.02 -2.92 14.08
C TYR A 51 3.46 -2.26 15.34
N VAL A 52 2.74 -3.02 16.16
CA VAL A 52 2.16 -2.46 17.39
C VAL A 52 3.25 -2.22 18.44
N PRO A 53 4.12 -3.18 18.81
CA PRO A 53 5.18 -2.88 19.78
C PRO A 53 6.05 -1.71 19.35
N SER A 54 6.39 -1.62 18.06
CA SER A 54 7.09 -0.46 17.53
C SER A 54 6.31 0.84 17.73
N SER A 55 5.00 0.84 17.52
CA SER A 55 4.13 2.01 17.77
C SER A 55 4.13 2.43 19.26
N VAL A 56 4.12 1.47 20.18
CA VAL A 56 4.24 1.70 21.63
C VAL A 56 5.61 2.28 21.98
N LEU A 57 6.69 1.73 21.43
CA LEU A 57 8.06 2.25 21.63
C LEU A 57 8.23 3.65 21.06
N ILE A 58 7.64 3.94 19.88
CA ILE A 58 7.65 5.28 19.29
C ILE A 58 6.97 6.29 20.22
N LEU A 59 5.82 5.93 20.83
CA LEU A 59 5.18 6.79 21.84
C LEU A 59 6.13 7.06 23.00
N LYS A 60 6.68 6.00 23.59
CA LYS A 60 7.53 6.06 24.80
C LYS A 60 8.84 6.81 24.55
N ASP A 61 9.61 6.38 23.56
CA ASP A 61 11.02 6.75 23.40
C ASP A 61 11.19 8.02 22.56
N ILE A 62 10.31 8.23 21.56
CA ILE A 62 10.44 9.34 20.60
C ILE A 62 9.52 10.49 20.95
N PHE A 63 8.26 10.20 21.32
CA PHE A 63 7.29 11.24 21.68
C PHE A 63 7.22 11.50 23.19
N HIS A 64 7.85 10.67 24.02
CA HIS A 64 7.80 10.77 25.49
C HIS A 64 6.37 10.73 26.05
N LEU A 65 5.53 9.90 25.43
CA LEU A 65 4.14 9.62 25.81
C LEU A 65 4.00 8.16 26.22
N ASN A 66 3.18 7.88 27.22
CA ASN A 66 2.93 6.51 27.66
C ASN A 66 1.65 5.96 27.02
N ALA A 67 1.72 4.70 26.58
CA ALA A 67 0.53 3.91 26.28
C ALA A 67 -0.25 3.63 27.58
N THR A 68 -1.57 3.55 27.46
CA THR A 68 -2.46 3.25 28.60
C THR A 68 -3.12 1.90 28.42
N TYR A 69 -2.98 1.01 29.39
CA TYR A 69 -3.67 -0.28 29.41
C TYR A 69 -4.11 -0.56 30.84
N GLU A 70 -5.42 -0.73 31.02
CA GLU A 70 -6.02 -1.00 32.33
C GLU A 70 -6.84 -2.28 32.28
N VAL A 71 -6.65 -3.12 33.28
CA VAL A 71 -7.39 -4.36 33.54
C VAL A 71 -7.75 -4.38 35.02
N ASN A 72 -9.04 -4.53 35.36
CA ASN A 72 -9.50 -4.56 36.76
C ASN A 72 -9.06 -3.35 37.62
N ASN A 73 -9.02 -2.14 37.04
CA ASN A 73 -8.48 -0.91 37.66
C ASN A 73 -6.97 -0.96 38.03
N LEU A 74 -6.25 -1.94 37.49
CA LEU A 74 -4.80 -2.07 37.57
C LEU A 74 -4.16 -1.62 36.26
N THR A 75 -2.97 -1.03 36.35
CA THR A 75 -2.20 -0.55 35.20
C THR A 75 -1.29 -1.65 34.68
N GLY A 76 -1.45 -1.97 33.40
CA GLY A 76 -0.66 -2.97 32.71
C GLY A 76 0.72 -2.47 32.28
N LEU A 77 1.74 -3.26 32.58
CA LEU A 77 3.15 -2.96 32.35
C LEU A 77 3.88 -4.21 31.86
N ASN A 78 4.88 -4.02 31.02
CA ASN A 78 5.84 -5.04 30.61
C ASN A 78 7.18 -4.74 31.28
N LEU A 79 7.71 -5.70 32.05
CA LEU A 79 8.93 -5.57 32.83
C LEU A 79 10.00 -6.47 32.23
N PHE A 80 11.18 -5.91 31.92
CA PHE A 80 12.31 -6.63 31.35
C PHE A 80 13.47 -6.69 32.34
N PHE A 81 14.21 -7.80 32.35
CA PHE A 81 15.26 -8.04 33.34
C PHE A 81 16.57 -8.52 32.70
N SER A 82 17.69 -8.23 33.35
CA SER A 82 18.99 -8.81 32.99
C SER A 82 19.20 -10.21 33.58
N SER A 83 18.41 -10.61 34.58
CA SER A 83 18.50 -11.93 35.22
C SER A 83 17.11 -12.54 35.49
N TYR A 84 17.01 -13.86 35.30
CA TYR A 84 15.78 -14.61 35.59
C TYR A 84 15.44 -14.58 37.09
N GLN A 85 16.45 -14.59 37.96
CA GLN A 85 16.25 -14.51 39.40
C GLN A 85 15.64 -13.16 39.84
N GLY A 86 16.07 -12.06 39.21
CA GLY A 86 15.49 -10.73 39.43
C GLY A 86 14.01 -10.68 39.01
N MET A 87 13.70 -11.27 37.86
CA MET A 87 12.34 -11.40 37.35
C MET A 87 11.43 -12.15 38.33
N LEU A 88 11.82 -13.35 38.79
CA LEU A 88 11.05 -14.13 39.76
C LEU A 88 10.85 -13.40 41.10
N THR A 89 11.86 -12.65 41.54
CA THR A 89 11.76 -11.86 42.78
C THR A 89 10.74 -10.72 42.61
N CYS A 90 10.75 -10.06 41.45
CA CYS A 90 9.79 -9.00 41.14
C CYS A 90 8.37 -9.54 40.95
N GLU A 91 8.22 -10.71 40.33
CA GLU A 91 6.92 -11.40 40.18
C GLU A 91 6.27 -11.65 41.56
N ASN A 92 7.02 -12.19 42.51
CA ASN A 92 6.56 -12.39 43.88
C ASN A 92 6.19 -11.06 44.56
N PHE A 93 6.99 -10.01 44.36
CA PHE A 93 6.70 -8.67 44.90
C PHE A 93 5.38 -8.12 44.35
N VAL A 94 5.13 -8.26 43.04
CA VAL A 94 3.88 -7.84 42.39
C VAL A 94 2.68 -8.55 42.99
N LEU A 95 2.74 -9.88 43.11
CA LEU A 95 1.66 -10.70 43.66
C LEU A 95 1.35 -10.36 45.12
N GLN A 96 2.39 -10.13 45.94
CA GLN A 96 2.23 -9.77 47.36
C GLN A 96 1.61 -8.38 47.58
N ASN A 97 1.72 -7.49 46.59
CA ASN A 97 1.25 -6.10 46.67
C ASN A 97 -0.02 -5.86 45.84
N GLY A 98 -0.80 -6.92 45.58
CA GLY A 98 -2.12 -6.81 44.92
C GLY A 98 -2.07 -6.57 43.42
N GLY A 99 -0.96 -6.93 42.76
CA GLY A 99 -0.87 -7.00 41.30
C GLY A 99 -1.18 -8.41 40.75
N GLU A 100 -1.36 -8.48 39.44
CA GLU A 100 -1.68 -9.69 38.69
C GLU A 100 -0.62 -9.95 37.60
N ILE A 101 -0.34 -11.21 37.28
CA ILE A 101 0.51 -11.57 36.15
C ILE A 101 -0.37 -11.75 34.91
N LEU A 102 -0.16 -10.89 33.91
CA LEU A 102 -0.89 -10.93 32.64
C LEU A 102 -0.26 -11.92 31.66
N LYS A 103 1.07 -12.04 31.68
CA LYS A 103 1.84 -12.99 30.86
C LYS A 103 3.20 -13.25 31.50
N GLY A 104 3.55 -14.53 31.68
CA GLY A 104 4.84 -14.94 32.28
C GLY A 104 5.62 -15.96 31.45
N ASP A 105 5.10 -16.38 30.29
CA ASP A 105 5.64 -17.43 29.43
C ASP A 105 6.61 -16.90 28.35
N TYR A 106 7.41 -15.87 28.67
CA TYR A 106 8.41 -15.34 27.74
C TYR A 106 9.62 -16.28 27.65
N ILE A 107 9.96 -16.69 26.43
CA ILE A 107 11.08 -17.58 26.12
C ILE A 107 12.23 -16.80 25.50
N LYS A 108 11.94 -15.82 24.64
CA LYS A 108 12.97 -15.06 23.91
C LYS A 108 13.51 -13.86 24.68
N ASN A 109 12.81 -13.47 25.75
CA ASN A 109 13.18 -12.33 26.59
C ASN A 109 12.99 -12.72 28.06
N THR A 110 13.88 -12.25 28.93
CA THR A 110 13.68 -12.33 30.37
C THR A 110 12.70 -11.22 30.79
N ALA A 111 11.40 -11.51 30.74
CA ALA A 111 10.36 -10.52 30.96
C ALA A 111 9.09 -11.12 31.59
N ILE A 112 8.29 -10.25 32.21
CA ILE A 112 6.93 -10.53 32.67
C ILE A 112 6.02 -9.34 32.32
N ALA A 113 4.78 -9.62 31.90
CA ALA A 113 3.74 -8.61 31.82
C ALA A 113 2.85 -8.71 33.04
N VAL A 114 2.60 -7.58 33.69
CA VAL A 114 1.90 -7.48 34.97
C VAL A 114 0.84 -6.40 34.92
N ALA A 115 -0.17 -6.50 35.77
CA ALA A 115 -1.09 -5.41 36.08
C ALA A 115 -0.91 -5.03 37.55
N VAL A 116 -0.65 -3.76 37.85
CA VAL A 116 -0.36 -3.30 39.21
C VAL A 116 -1.22 -2.11 39.63
N PRO A 117 -1.49 -1.94 40.93
CA PRO A 117 -2.10 -0.71 41.43
C PRO A 117 -1.27 0.52 41.05
N ASN A 118 -1.92 1.65 40.71
CA ASN A 118 -1.24 2.86 40.23
C ASN A 118 -0.17 3.41 41.19
N ASN A 119 -0.37 3.24 42.50
CA ASN A 119 0.61 3.62 43.52
C ASN A 119 1.87 2.73 43.52
N LEU A 120 1.79 1.49 43.01
CA LEU A 120 2.90 0.54 42.97
C LEU A 120 3.83 0.76 41.77
N VAL A 121 3.38 1.45 40.71
CA VAL A 121 4.16 1.67 39.47
C VAL A 121 5.54 2.25 39.75
N LYS A 122 5.64 3.26 40.63
CA LYS A 122 6.93 3.86 41.01
C LYS A 122 7.81 2.92 41.84
N SER A 123 7.20 2.06 42.64
CA SER A 123 7.91 1.12 43.53
C SER A 123 8.54 -0.05 42.75
N LEU A 124 8.06 -0.35 41.54
CA LEU A 124 8.65 -1.37 40.68
C LEU A 124 10.12 -1.10 40.33
N GLY A 125 10.56 0.16 40.36
CA GLY A 125 11.98 0.52 40.19
C GLY A 125 12.91 -0.08 41.25
N GLN A 126 12.38 -0.65 42.34
CA GLN A 126 13.15 -1.36 43.36
C GLN A 126 13.40 -2.83 43.01
N CYS A 127 12.72 -3.37 41.99
CA CYS A 127 12.94 -4.73 41.54
C CYS A 127 14.39 -4.91 41.05
N LYS A 128 15.07 -5.90 41.63
CA LYS A 128 16.45 -6.22 41.28
C LYS A 128 16.54 -6.64 39.81
N ASP A 129 17.60 -6.20 39.13
CA ASP A 129 17.93 -6.55 37.74
C ASP A 129 16.88 -6.10 36.71
N LEU A 130 15.95 -5.22 37.08
CA LEU A 130 15.00 -4.58 36.15
C LEU A 130 15.74 -3.64 35.21
N THR A 131 15.61 -3.87 33.90
CA THR A 131 16.30 -3.10 32.85
C THR A 131 15.37 -2.16 32.11
N ASP A 132 14.09 -2.50 31.98
CA ASP A 132 13.14 -1.65 31.28
C ASP A 132 11.70 -1.87 31.77
N ILE A 133 10.89 -0.80 31.66
CA ILE A 133 9.45 -0.80 31.93
C ILE A 133 8.76 -0.21 30.70
N ILE A 134 7.82 -0.96 30.11
CA ILE A 134 7.00 -0.51 29.00
C ILE A 134 5.52 -0.58 29.40
N PRO A 135 4.86 0.56 29.64
CA PRO A 135 3.42 0.59 29.86
C PRO A 135 2.67 0.09 28.63
N GLY A 136 1.58 -0.65 28.83
CA GLY A 136 0.72 -1.10 27.74
C GLY A 136 0.29 -2.56 27.85
N PHE A 137 -0.28 -3.03 26.74
CA PHE A 137 -0.71 -4.41 26.55
C PHE A 137 0.48 -5.38 26.67
N PRO A 138 0.29 -6.63 27.12
CA PRO A 138 1.35 -7.62 27.17
C PRO A 138 2.05 -7.79 25.80
N LEU A 139 3.34 -7.49 25.72
CA LEU A 139 4.11 -7.54 24.48
C LEU A 139 4.27 -8.99 23.97
N PRO A 140 4.40 -9.20 22.64
CA PRO A 140 4.60 -10.53 22.08
C PRO A 140 6.00 -11.05 22.42
N ASP A 141 6.18 -12.38 22.42
CA ASP A 141 7.49 -13.00 22.67
C ASP A 141 8.34 -13.05 21.39
N THR A 142 8.81 -11.88 20.97
CA THR A 142 9.77 -11.68 19.88
C THR A 142 11.08 -11.15 20.42
N SER A 143 12.21 -11.54 19.83
CA SER A 143 13.53 -11.09 20.28
C SER A 143 13.64 -9.57 20.18
N ASN A 144 14.13 -8.92 21.23
CA ASN A 144 14.32 -7.46 21.29
C ASN A 144 13.02 -6.65 21.14
N VAL A 145 11.86 -7.22 21.51
CA VAL A 145 10.55 -6.54 21.40
C VAL A 145 10.49 -5.19 22.13
N ASN A 146 11.31 -5.01 23.17
CA ASN A 146 11.40 -3.78 23.96
C ASN A 146 12.31 -2.69 23.35
N THR A 147 13.01 -2.96 22.25
CA THR A 147 13.89 -1.97 21.60
C THR A 147 13.69 -1.88 20.08
N TYR A 148 12.98 -2.84 19.48
CA TYR A 148 12.83 -2.94 18.04
C TYR A 148 11.69 -2.05 17.51
N ILE A 149 12.07 -0.93 16.87
CA ILE A 149 11.15 0.04 16.28
C ILE A 149 10.81 -0.20 14.79
N ASN A 150 11.09 -1.40 14.26
CA ASN A 150 10.72 -1.77 12.89
C ASN A 150 11.22 -0.79 11.80
N PRO A 151 12.54 -0.47 11.72
CA PRO A 151 13.05 0.60 10.86
C PRO A 151 13.01 0.29 9.36
N GLU A 152 12.78 -0.96 8.95
CA GLU A 152 12.65 -1.34 7.54
C GLU A 152 11.38 -0.77 6.86
N HIS A 153 10.46 -0.21 7.65
CA HIS A 153 9.30 0.52 7.17
C HIS A 153 9.30 1.97 7.69
N PRO A 154 8.97 2.96 6.83
CA PRO A 154 8.71 4.33 7.23
C PRO A 154 7.67 4.47 8.38
N PRO A 155 7.68 5.58 9.12
CA PRO A 155 7.01 5.61 10.42
C PRO A 155 5.53 6.03 10.38
N LEU A 156 5.00 6.59 9.28
CA LEU A 156 3.65 7.20 9.29
C LEU A 156 2.55 6.20 9.67
N GLY A 157 2.62 4.96 9.20
CA GLY A 157 1.61 3.94 9.54
C GLY A 157 1.65 3.58 11.03
N LYS A 158 2.86 3.53 11.60
CA LYS A 158 3.05 3.32 13.04
C LYS A 158 2.62 4.53 13.85
N TYR A 159 2.76 5.76 13.33
CA TYR A 159 2.20 6.95 13.99
C TYR A 159 0.67 6.92 14.06
N ILE A 160 -0.01 6.39 13.05
CA ILE A 160 -1.47 6.22 13.05
C ILE A 160 -1.89 5.23 14.13
N ILE A 161 -1.22 4.08 14.21
CA ILE A 161 -1.45 3.07 15.25
C ILE A 161 -1.13 3.63 16.64
N ALA A 162 0.02 4.30 16.80
CA ALA A 162 0.46 4.96 18.02
C ALA A 162 -0.56 6.00 18.51
N LEU A 163 -1.08 6.84 17.60
CA LEU A 163 -2.10 7.83 17.96
C LEU A 163 -3.37 7.17 18.50
N ALA A 164 -3.80 6.05 17.91
CA ALA A 164 -4.94 5.30 18.40
C ALA A 164 -4.68 4.68 19.78
N ILE A 165 -3.49 4.11 19.99
CA ILE A 165 -3.06 3.61 21.31
C ILE A 165 -3.10 4.73 22.35
N TYR A 166 -2.57 5.91 22.01
CA TYR A 166 -2.53 7.04 22.94
C TYR A 166 -3.91 7.57 23.30
N LEU A 167 -4.82 7.69 22.32
CA LEU A 167 -6.16 8.26 22.52
C LEU A 167 -7.17 7.28 23.10
N LEU A 168 -7.06 5.99 22.76
CA LEU A 168 -8.10 4.97 23.04
C LEU A 168 -7.60 3.84 23.95
N GLY A 169 -6.31 3.83 24.29
CA GLY A 169 -5.65 2.78 25.05
C GLY A 169 -5.03 1.69 24.19
N ASP A 170 -4.02 1.02 24.73
CA ASP A 170 -3.31 -0.09 24.11
C ASP A 170 -4.11 -1.39 24.27
N LYS A 171 -5.04 -1.59 23.34
CA LYS A 171 -5.90 -2.79 23.29
C LYS A 171 -6.05 -3.27 21.86
N PRO A 172 -6.29 -4.59 21.66
CA PRO A 172 -6.41 -5.15 20.33
C PRO A 172 -7.52 -4.58 19.44
N ILE A 173 -8.55 -3.91 19.96
CA ILE A 173 -9.52 -3.24 19.08
C ILE A 173 -9.06 -1.82 18.73
N CYS A 174 -8.38 -1.14 19.66
CA CYS A 174 -7.98 0.25 19.53
C CYS A 174 -6.88 0.43 18.46
N TRP A 175 -5.89 -0.47 18.44
CA TRP A 175 -4.80 -0.43 17.47
C TRP A 175 -5.24 -0.70 16.00
N ARG A 176 -6.42 -1.32 15.82
CA ARG A 176 -7.02 -1.80 14.56
C ARG A 176 -8.05 -0.80 14.03
N LEU A 177 -8.65 -0.03 14.94
CA LEU A 177 -9.70 0.92 14.61
C LEU A 177 -9.33 1.91 13.50
N PRO A 178 -8.10 2.45 13.40
CA PRO A 178 -7.74 3.30 12.27
C PRO A 178 -7.83 2.55 10.93
N GLY A 179 -7.33 1.32 10.86
CA GLY A 179 -7.42 0.48 9.66
C GLY A 179 -8.86 0.18 9.26
N ILE A 180 -9.75 -0.09 10.23
CA ILE A 180 -11.20 -0.30 10.00
C ILE A 180 -11.85 0.98 9.44
N ILE A 181 -11.55 2.14 10.02
CA ILE A 181 -12.10 3.43 9.53
C ILE A 181 -11.62 3.70 8.10
N GLU A 182 -10.34 3.45 7.82
CA GLU A 182 -9.76 3.62 6.50
C GLU A 182 -10.32 2.65 5.48
N GLY A 183 -10.49 1.36 5.83
CA GLY A 183 -11.12 0.33 5.00
C GLY A 183 -12.53 0.70 4.57
N ALA A 184 -13.36 1.12 5.53
CA ALA A 184 -14.69 1.66 5.26
C ALA A 184 -14.65 2.94 4.40
N THR A 185 -13.66 3.81 4.59
CA THR A 185 -13.51 5.05 3.81
C THR A 185 -13.05 4.78 2.37
N ILE A 186 -12.25 3.75 2.13
CA ILE A 186 -11.86 3.32 0.77
C ILE A 186 -13.10 3.01 -0.09
N VAL A 187 -14.19 2.48 0.50
CA VAL A 187 -15.46 2.28 -0.20
C VAL A 187 -16.03 3.60 -0.72
N ILE A 188 -15.99 4.65 0.09
CA ILE A 188 -16.46 6.00 -0.26
C ILE A 188 -15.58 6.60 -1.35
N ILE A 189 -14.26 6.46 -1.21
CA ILE A 189 -13.30 6.94 -2.20
C ILE A 189 -13.54 6.27 -3.56
N ALA A 190 -13.67 4.94 -3.60
CA ALA A 190 -13.97 4.18 -4.80
C ALA A 190 -15.30 4.62 -5.45
N ALA A 191 -16.32 4.90 -4.63
CA ALA A 191 -17.61 5.43 -5.11
C ALA A 191 -17.46 6.79 -5.81
N LEU A 192 -16.73 7.73 -5.21
CA LEU A 192 -16.49 9.06 -5.76
C LEU A 192 -15.66 9.01 -7.04
N ALA A 193 -14.62 8.17 -7.07
CA ALA A 193 -13.83 7.87 -8.25
C ALA A 193 -14.71 7.30 -9.38
N GLY A 194 -15.49 6.26 -9.08
CA GLY A 194 -16.43 5.63 -10.00
C GLY A 194 -17.47 6.62 -10.55
N TRP A 195 -18.03 7.49 -9.69
CA TRP A 195 -18.94 8.56 -10.11
C TRP A 195 -18.30 9.50 -11.12
N ARG A 196 -17.07 9.94 -10.84
CA ARG A 196 -16.37 10.87 -11.72
C ARG A 196 -16.10 10.26 -13.09
N LEU A 197 -15.77 8.97 -13.13
CA LEU A 197 -15.38 8.24 -14.34
C LEU A 197 -16.59 7.78 -15.17
N ALA A 198 -17.64 7.26 -14.54
CA ALA A 198 -18.76 6.58 -15.20
C ALA A 198 -20.13 6.80 -14.53
N GLY A 199 -20.33 7.93 -13.85
CA GLY A 199 -21.63 8.32 -13.29
C GLY A 199 -22.13 7.35 -12.21
N ILE A 200 -23.45 7.24 -12.04
CA ILE A 200 -24.05 6.36 -11.02
C ILE A 200 -23.63 4.89 -11.20
N PHE A 201 -23.45 4.46 -12.46
CA PHE A 201 -22.98 3.13 -12.80
C PHE A 201 -21.59 2.85 -12.21
N GLY A 202 -20.64 3.75 -12.46
CA GLY A 202 -19.30 3.63 -11.91
C GLY A 202 -19.29 3.69 -10.38
N MET A 203 -20.09 4.56 -9.79
CA MET A 203 -20.22 4.71 -8.34
C MET A 203 -20.66 3.40 -7.67
N ILE A 204 -21.71 2.75 -8.19
CA ILE A 204 -22.24 1.50 -7.64
C ILE A 204 -21.25 0.35 -7.82
N LEU A 205 -20.66 0.20 -9.01
CA LEU A 205 -19.73 -0.88 -9.28
C LEU A 205 -18.45 -0.78 -8.44
N ALA A 206 -17.84 0.41 -8.37
CA ALA A 206 -16.60 0.61 -7.62
C ALA A 206 -16.80 0.46 -6.11
N SER A 207 -17.88 1.01 -5.55
CA SER A 207 -18.19 0.86 -4.11
C SER A 207 -18.56 -0.57 -3.74
N THR A 208 -19.34 -1.27 -4.57
CA THR A 208 -19.65 -2.70 -4.37
C THR A 208 -18.37 -3.52 -4.39
N ALA A 209 -17.49 -3.29 -5.37
CA ALA A 209 -16.20 -3.97 -5.46
C ALA A 209 -15.36 -3.81 -4.19
N ALA A 210 -15.23 -2.56 -3.70
CA ALA A 210 -14.49 -2.26 -2.47
C ALA A 210 -15.13 -2.88 -1.21
N SER A 211 -16.46 -2.83 -1.12
CA SER A 211 -17.20 -3.29 0.06
C SER A 211 -17.16 -4.81 0.26
N PHE A 212 -17.10 -5.59 -0.82
CA PHE A 212 -17.16 -7.05 -0.76
C PHE A 212 -15.83 -7.75 -1.03
N ASP A 213 -14.73 -7.00 -1.14
CA ASP A 213 -13.41 -7.59 -1.29
C ASP A 213 -12.86 -8.10 0.05
N PRO A 214 -12.67 -9.43 0.23
CA PRO A 214 -12.16 -9.99 1.47
C PRO A 214 -10.71 -9.58 1.76
N LEU A 215 -9.90 -9.25 0.74
CA LEU A 215 -8.52 -8.84 0.96
C LEU A 215 -8.46 -7.57 1.81
N THR A 216 -9.16 -6.52 1.39
CA THR A 216 -9.15 -5.25 2.14
C THR A 216 -9.90 -5.35 3.45
N THR A 217 -10.99 -6.13 3.52
CA THR A 217 -11.70 -6.37 4.79
C THR A 217 -10.74 -6.96 5.82
N ASN A 218 -10.06 -8.05 5.46
CA ASN A 218 -9.19 -8.77 6.37
C ASN A 218 -7.98 -7.93 6.76
N MET A 219 -7.39 -7.20 5.81
CA MET A 219 -6.24 -6.33 6.07
C MET A 219 -6.59 -5.08 6.88
N ALA A 220 -7.81 -4.55 6.77
CA ALA A 220 -8.32 -3.47 7.61
C ALA A 220 -8.65 -3.92 9.03
N SER A 221 -9.02 -5.20 9.19
CA SER A 221 -9.38 -5.80 10.48
C SER A 221 -8.18 -6.17 11.36
N VAL A 222 -6.95 -5.94 10.91
CA VAL A 222 -5.70 -6.16 11.66
C VAL A 222 -4.84 -4.89 11.58
N ALA A 223 -3.96 -4.65 12.55
CA ALA A 223 -3.08 -3.47 12.59
C ALA A 223 -1.86 -3.63 11.65
N MET A 224 -2.12 -3.96 10.39
CA MET A 224 -1.14 -4.06 9.31
C MET A 224 -0.92 -2.71 8.63
N LEU A 225 0.31 -2.40 8.23
CA LEU A 225 0.63 -1.14 7.56
C LEU A 225 0.01 -1.00 6.15
N ASP A 226 -0.36 -2.11 5.52
CA ASP A 226 -0.81 -2.17 4.14
C ASP A 226 -2.17 -1.49 3.90
N ILE A 227 -3.07 -1.48 4.90
CA ILE A 227 -4.36 -0.78 4.76
C ILE A 227 -4.19 0.75 4.79
N HIS A 228 -3.31 1.26 5.67
CA HIS A 228 -2.94 2.68 5.69
C HIS A 228 -2.35 3.09 4.33
N LEU A 229 -1.47 2.27 3.78
CA LEU A 229 -0.89 2.50 2.46
C LEU A 229 -1.95 2.50 1.35
N ALA A 230 -2.88 1.55 1.40
CA ALA A 230 -4.00 1.47 0.46
C ALA A 230 -4.89 2.72 0.55
N PHE A 231 -5.17 3.21 1.75
CA PHE A 231 -5.97 4.43 1.97
C PHE A 231 -5.32 5.67 1.35
N PHE A 232 -4.03 5.91 1.60
CA PHE A 232 -3.31 7.02 0.99
C PHE A 232 -3.19 6.87 -0.54
N THR A 233 -3.06 5.64 -1.04
CA THR A 233 -3.09 5.34 -2.49
C THR A 233 -4.47 5.62 -3.10
N ALA A 234 -5.55 5.28 -2.42
CA ALA A 234 -6.93 5.57 -2.83
C ALA A 234 -7.18 7.09 -2.90
N LEU A 235 -6.72 7.85 -1.89
CA LEU A 235 -6.82 9.31 -1.93
C LEU A 235 -6.01 9.91 -3.10
N GLY A 236 -4.76 9.47 -3.28
CA GLY A 236 -3.91 9.98 -4.36
C GLY A 236 -4.48 9.71 -5.76
N SER A 237 -5.08 8.54 -5.97
CA SER A 237 -5.76 8.15 -7.22
C SER A 237 -7.07 8.90 -7.42
N LEU A 238 -7.88 9.09 -6.38
CA LEU A 238 -9.06 9.97 -6.41
C LEU A 238 -8.69 11.39 -6.86
N PHE A 239 -7.67 12.00 -6.25
CA PHE A 239 -7.27 13.35 -6.63
C PHE A 239 -6.66 13.42 -8.03
N TYR A 240 -6.00 12.35 -8.50
CA TYR A 240 -5.63 12.20 -9.91
C TYR A 240 -6.87 12.22 -10.82
N ILE A 241 -7.89 11.41 -10.52
CA ILE A 241 -9.15 11.34 -11.26
C ILE A 241 -9.88 12.68 -11.28
N TYR A 242 -9.75 13.49 -10.23
CA TYR A 242 -10.32 14.84 -10.15
C TYR A 242 -9.39 15.95 -10.66
N ASP A 243 -8.27 15.60 -11.29
CA ASP A 243 -7.29 16.52 -11.87
C ASP A 243 -6.59 17.44 -10.85
N LYS A 244 -6.64 17.11 -9.55
CA LYS A 244 -6.08 17.87 -8.44
C LYS A 244 -4.64 17.44 -8.15
N LYS A 245 -3.71 17.90 -8.99
CA LYS A 245 -2.30 17.47 -8.99
C LYS A 245 -1.58 17.61 -7.64
N ASN A 246 -1.76 18.72 -6.92
CA ASN A 246 -1.07 18.95 -5.65
C ASN A 246 -1.52 17.97 -4.56
N PHE A 247 -2.81 17.64 -4.52
CA PHE A 247 -3.32 16.64 -3.58
C PHE A 247 -2.89 15.22 -3.98
N SER A 248 -2.91 14.90 -5.29
CA SER A 248 -2.38 13.62 -5.77
C SER A 248 -0.90 13.43 -5.38
N LEU A 249 -0.07 14.48 -5.56
CA LEU A 249 1.33 14.50 -5.09
C LEU A 249 1.42 14.27 -3.57
N LEU A 250 0.67 15.05 -2.79
CA LEU A 250 0.69 14.96 -1.33
C LEU A 250 0.35 13.53 -0.83
N PHE A 251 -0.78 12.98 -1.28
CA PHE A 251 -1.26 11.69 -0.76
C PHE A 251 -0.43 10.51 -1.25
N PHE A 252 0.10 10.54 -2.48
CA PHE A 252 1.06 9.52 -2.91
C PHE A 252 2.43 9.64 -2.21
N SER A 253 2.88 10.86 -1.90
CA SER A 253 4.08 11.03 -1.06
C SER A 253 3.84 10.53 0.37
N LEU A 254 2.67 10.76 0.97
CA LEU A 254 2.30 10.18 2.27
C LEU A 254 2.23 8.64 2.20
N ALA A 255 1.70 8.07 1.12
CA ALA A 255 1.69 6.62 0.90
C ALA A 255 3.11 6.03 1.01
N SER A 256 4.10 6.68 0.38
CA SER A 256 5.50 6.23 0.45
C SER A 256 6.15 6.32 1.84
N THR A 257 5.59 7.12 2.75
CA THR A 257 6.04 7.21 4.15
C THR A 257 5.25 6.29 5.09
N ILE A 258 4.36 5.44 4.55
CA ILE A 258 3.81 4.25 5.23
C ILE A 258 4.68 3.02 4.96
N LYS A 259 4.94 2.71 3.68
CA LYS A 259 5.85 1.65 3.22
C LYS A 259 6.60 2.12 1.98
N TYR A 260 7.83 1.63 1.80
CA TYR A 260 8.64 1.97 0.63
C TYR A 260 8.04 1.51 -0.71
N SER A 261 7.13 0.53 -0.72
CA SER A 261 6.36 0.19 -1.94
C SER A 261 5.47 1.34 -2.44
N GLY A 262 5.13 2.33 -1.59
CA GLY A 262 4.49 3.55 -2.04
C GLY A 262 5.38 4.41 -2.97
N LEU A 263 6.70 4.21 -2.98
CA LEU A 263 7.59 4.86 -3.96
C LEU A 263 7.35 4.37 -5.39
N PHE A 264 6.68 3.22 -5.58
CA PHE A 264 6.33 2.69 -6.90
C PHE A 264 5.37 3.64 -7.66
N LEU A 265 4.74 4.58 -6.95
CA LEU A 265 3.86 5.63 -7.48
C LEU A 265 4.63 6.78 -8.17
N ILE A 266 5.93 6.96 -7.88
CA ILE A 266 6.73 8.11 -8.33
C ILE A 266 6.78 8.23 -9.87
N PRO A 267 7.07 7.17 -10.65
CA PRO A 267 7.12 7.28 -12.10
C PRO A 267 5.79 7.71 -12.73
N PHE A 268 4.67 7.22 -12.17
CA PHE A 268 3.34 7.65 -12.62
C PHE A 268 3.11 9.14 -12.37
N LEU A 269 3.48 9.65 -11.18
CA LEU A 269 3.37 11.06 -10.84
C LEU A 269 4.16 11.96 -11.79
N ILE A 270 5.39 11.56 -12.13
CA ILE A 270 6.23 12.29 -13.08
C ILE A 270 5.53 12.34 -14.45
N LEU A 271 5.03 11.21 -14.94
CA LEU A 271 4.32 11.14 -16.22
C LEU A 271 3.01 11.96 -16.19
N PHE A 272 2.27 11.93 -15.09
CA PHE A 272 1.05 12.71 -14.90
C PHE A 272 1.31 14.22 -14.95
N LEU A 273 2.32 14.71 -14.25
CA LEU A 273 2.70 16.12 -14.29
C LEU A 273 3.25 16.51 -15.67
N TYR A 274 4.12 15.68 -16.25
CA TYR A 274 4.65 15.91 -17.60
C TYR A 274 3.52 16.08 -18.61
N LYS A 275 2.48 15.24 -18.55
CA LYS A 275 1.34 15.34 -19.48
C LYS A 275 0.55 16.65 -19.33
N LYS A 276 0.52 17.23 -18.13
CA LYS A 276 -0.16 18.50 -17.85
C LYS A 276 0.68 19.73 -18.18
N GLU A 277 1.98 19.65 -17.97
CA GLU A 277 2.87 20.81 -17.98
C GLU A 277 3.83 20.81 -19.18
N ASN A 278 3.92 19.69 -19.89
CA ASN A 278 4.84 19.45 -21.01
C ASN A 278 6.33 19.70 -20.65
N ASP A 279 6.69 19.52 -19.37
CA ASP A 279 8.02 19.69 -18.83
C ASP A 279 8.38 18.49 -17.93
N ILE A 280 9.19 17.57 -18.46
CA ILE A 280 9.56 16.33 -17.76
C ILE A 280 10.55 16.61 -16.62
N ILE A 281 11.42 17.61 -16.77
CA ILE A 281 12.43 17.96 -15.79
C ILE A 281 11.75 18.67 -14.61
N GLY A 282 10.88 19.65 -14.89
CA GLY A 282 10.06 20.29 -13.86
C GLY A 282 9.12 19.32 -13.16
N ALA A 283 8.52 18.37 -13.88
CA ALA A 283 7.72 17.31 -13.29
C ALA A 283 8.55 16.46 -12.30
N PHE A 284 9.75 16.03 -12.70
CA PHE A 284 10.66 15.29 -11.83
C PHE A 284 11.00 16.06 -10.56
N PHE A 285 11.43 17.32 -10.67
CA PHE A 285 11.80 18.13 -9.50
C PHE A 285 10.61 18.41 -8.58
N LYS A 286 9.41 18.63 -9.11
CA LYS A 286 8.20 18.82 -8.30
C LYS A 286 7.85 17.57 -7.50
N VAL A 287 7.93 16.39 -8.13
CA VAL A 287 7.69 15.11 -7.44
C VAL A 287 8.76 14.87 -6.38
N ALA A 288 10.04 15.03 -6.74
CA ALA A 288 11.15 14.85 -5.81
C ALA A 288 11.07 15.81 -4.62
N LEU A 289 10.72 17.09 -4.85
CA LEU A 289 10.58 18.08 -3.80
C LEU A 289 9.38 17.78 -2.88
N ALA A 290 8.22 17.43 -3.45
CA ALA A 290 7.06 17.03 -2.66
C ALA A 290 7.37 15.80 -1.78
N GLN A 291 8.02 14.80 -2.37
CA GLN A 291 8.46 13.60 -1.66
C GLN A 291 9.44 13.93 -0.54
N LEU A 292 10.43 14.79 -0.80
CA LEU A 292 11.43 15.19 0.18
C LEU A 292 10.81 15.96 1.34
N ILE A 293 9.92 16.91 1.06
CA ILE A 293 9.23 17.70 2.10
C ILE A 293 8.40 16.78 2.99
N VAL A 294 7.58 15.90 2.40
CA VAL A 294 6.75 14.96 3.16
C VAL A 294 7.61 14.00 3.97
N ALA A 295 8.68 13.45 3.38
CA ALA A 295 9.60 12.57 4.08
C ALA A 295 10.28 13.29 5.25
N ILE A 296 10.79 14.51 5.08
CA ILE A 296 11.42 15.28 6.16
C ILE A 296 10.41 15.52 7.29
N ILE A 297 9.19 15.96 6.99
CA ILE A 297 8.17 16.23 8.01
C ILE A 297 7.85 14.96 8.81
N VAL A 298 7.62 13.83 8.12
CA VAL A 298 7.25 12.56 8.77
C VAL A 298 8.42 11.95 9.55
N PHE A 299 9.64 12.02 9.02
CA PHE A 299 10.83 11.49 9.68
C PHE A 299 11.44 12.47 10.69
N LEU A 300 10.94 13.70 10.83
CA LEU A 300 11.51 14.71 11.74
C LEU A 300 11.68 14.19 13.17
N PRO A 301 10.70 13.50 13.80
CA PRO A 301 10.89 12.94 15.14
C PRO A 301 12.05 11.93 15.20
N TYR A 302 12.20 11.09 14.18
CA TYR A 302 13.29 10.13 14.08
C TYR A 302 14.65 10.82 13.88
N ILE A 303 14.69 11.89 13.06
CA ILE A 303 15.90 12.68 12.84
C ILE A 303 16.34 13.37 14.13
N ILE A 304 15.40 13.91 14.91
CA ILE A 304 15.70 14.54 16.20
C ILE A 304 16.23 13.51 17.20
N HIS A 305 15.60 12.33 17.28
CA HIS A 305 15.94 11.32 18.26
C HIS A 305 17.22 10.52 17.91
N PHE A 306 17.36 10.04 16.68
CA PHE A 306 18.47 9.16 16.26
C PHE A 306 19.54 9.87 15.42
N GLY A 307 19.27 11.09 14.94
CA GLY A 307 20.12 11.81 14.00
C GLY A 307 19.87 11.44 12.53
N PRO A 308 20.22 12.34 11.59
CA PRO A 308 19.96 12.15 10.16
C PRO A 308 20.76 10.99 9.54
N VAL A 309 21.98 10.73 10.02
CA VAL A 309 22.83 9.62 9.53
C VAL A 309 22.16 8.28 9.79
N TRP A 310 21.53 8.11 10.95
CA TRP A 310 20.81 6.90 11.29
C TRP A 310 19.60 6.70 10.37
N VAL A 311 18.81 7.75 10.11
CA VAL A 311 17.65 7.65 9.21
C VAL A 311 18.07 7.25 7.79
N ILE A 312 19.16 7.82 7.28
CA ILE A 312 19.71 7.46 5.97
C ILE A 312 20.20 6.00 5.97
N SER A 313 20.86 5.55 7.03
CA SER A 313 21.32 4.16 7.11
C SER A 313 20.16 3.17 7.13
N GLN A 314 19.08 3.48 7.86
CA GLN A 314 17.86 2.67 7.88
C GLN A 314 17.17 2.62 6.52
N PHE A 315 17.14 3.73 5.78
CA PHE A 315 16.62 3.74 4.41
C PHE A 315 17.39 2.77 3.50
N VAL A 316 18.73 2.78 3.56
CA VAL A 316 19.58 1.87 2.78
C VAL A 316 19.36 0.42 3.22
N SER A 317 19.35 0.16 4.54
CA SER A 317 19.07 -1.16 5.10
C SER A 317 17.70 -1.69 4.69
N ALA A 318 16.69 -0.82 4.61
CA ALA A 318 15.36 -1.20 4.16
C ALA A 318 15.33 -1.61 2.69
N ILE A 319 16.06 -0.92 1.81
CA ILE A 319 16.17 -1.33 0.40
C ILE A 319 16.77 -2.74 0.30
N ILE A 320 17.85 -2.99 1.03
CA ILE A 320 18.49 -4.32 1.08
C ILE A 320 17.52 -5.37 1.64
N TRP A 321 16.81 -5.04 2.71
CA TRP A 321 15.84 -5.93 3.34
C TRP A 321 14.73 -6.32 2.34
N ASN A 322 14.19 -5.36 1.58
CA ASN A 322 13.10 -5.59 0.62
C ASN A 322 13.52 -6.39 -0.63
N THR A 323 14.82 -6.49 -0.94
CA THR A 323 15.33 -7.30 -2.07
C THR A 323 15.78 -8.70 -1.66
N GLN A 324 15.75 -9.03 -0.37
CA GLN A 324 16.11 -10.35 0.16
C GLN A 324 14.88 -11.23 0.40
N SER A 325 15.05 -12.54 0.20
CA SER A 325 14.04 -13.53 0.59
C SER A 325 13.99 -13.71 2.11
N ARG A 326 12.82 -14.02 2.64
CA ARG A 326 12.57 -14.38 4.03
C ARG A 326 12.83 -15.87 4.24
N PRO A 327 13.12 -16.31 5.47
CA PRO A 327 13.14 -17.72 5.81
C PRO A 327 11.82 -18.41 5.44
N PRO A 328 11.80 -19.75 5.29
CA PRO A 328 10.57 -20.51 5.09
C PRO A 328 9.51 -20.13 6.13
N GLY A 329 8.28 -19.93 5.67
CA GLY A 329 7.21 -19.41 6.49
C GLY A 329 5.86 -19.51 5.78
N PRO A 330 5.00 -18.49 5.87
CA PRO A 330 3.71 -18.48 5.18
C PRO A 330 3.85 -18.66 3.66
N PRO A 331 2.78 -19.08 2.96
CA PRO A 331 2.80 -19.28 1.52
C PRO A 331 3.28 -18.02 0.77
N ALA A 332 4.41 -18.14 0.08
CA ALA A 332 4.87 -17.10 -0.84
C ALA A 332 4.06 -17.13 -2.14
N SER A 333 3.88 -15.98 -2.77
CA SER A 333 3.09 -15.79 -3.98
C SER A 333 3.73 -14.74 -4.88
N THR A 334 3.72 -14.98 -6.19
CA THR A 334 4.21 -14.02 -7.19
C THR A 334 3.18 -12.92 -7.44
N PRO A 335 3.57 -11.76 -8.03
CA PRO A 335 2.62 -10.69 -8.29
C PRO A 335 1.40 -11.11 -9.11
N ILE A 336 1.54 -12.05 -10.04
CA ILE A 336 0.42 -12.56 -10.83
C ILE A 336 -0.51 -13.46 -10.02
N ASP A 337 0.01 -14.25 -9.07
CA ASP A 337 -0.80 -15.12 -8.20
C ASP A 337 -1.86 -14.32 -7.43
N TRP A 338 -1.55 -13.06 -7.09
CA TRP A 338 -2.45 -12.16 -6.36
C TRP A 338 -3.72 -11.84 -7.14
N VAL A 339 -3.60 -11.68 -8.46
CA VAL A 339 -4.73 -11.44 -9.38
C VAL A 339 -5.65 -12.66 -9.44
N PHE A 340 -5.06 -13.86 -9.43
CA PHE A 340 -5.79 -15.12 -9.47
C PHE A 340 -6.21 -15.63 -8.09
N GLY A 341 -5.87 -14.93 -7.01
CA GLY A 341 -6.19 -15.33 -5.63
C GLY A 341 -5.53 -16.66 -5.23
N LEU A 342 -4.36 -16.96 -5.79
CA LEU A 342 -3.57 -18.16 -5.49
C LEU A 342 -2.62 -17.90 -4.32
N HIS A 343 -2.17 -18.98 -3.66
CA HIS A 343 -1.16 -18.96 -2.60
C HIS A 343 -1.40 -17.86 -1.53
N SER A 344 -2.60 -17.85 -0.96
CA SER A 344 -3.02 -16.80 -0.01
C SER A 344 -2.22 -16.88 1.29
N PHE A 345 -1.78 -15.71 1.76
CA PHE A 345 -1.25 -15.52 3.09
C PHE A 345 -2.38 -15.52 4.11
N TYR A 346 -2.26 -16.29 5.20
CA TYR A 346 -3.23 -16.32 6.29
C TYR A 346 -2.71 -15.46 7.44
N LEU A 347 -3.47 -14.43 7.80
CA LEU A 347 -3.16 -13.56 8.94
C LEU A 347 -3.42 -14.30 10.26
N SER A 348 -4.52 -15.04 10.32
CA SER A 348 -4.89 -15.98 11.39
C SER A 348 -5.50 -17.23 10.78
N TYR A 349 -5.34 -18.36 11.49
CA TYR A 349 -6.00 -19.65 11.19
C TYR A 349 -7.15 -19.95 12.15
N ASN A 350 -7.38 -19.11 13.17
CA ASN A 350 -8.49 -19.30 14.09
C ASN A 350 -9.06 -17.96 14.60
N PRO A 351 -10.22 -17.52 14.07
CA PRO A 351 -10.77 -17.86 12.76
C PRO A 351 -9.81 -17.64 11.59
N ASP A 352 -10.12 -18.25 10.44
CA ASP A 352 -9.40 -18.03 9.19
C ASP A 352 -9.56 -16.58 8.71
N ILE A 353 -8.44 -15.87 8.60
CA ILE A 353 -8.37 -14.50 8.09
C ILE A 353 -7.37 -14.46 6.92
N PRO A 354 -7.75 -14.91 5.72
CA PRO A 354 -6.84 -14.94 4.57
C PRO A 354 -6.74 -13.59 3.88
N ALA A 355 -5.52 -13.14 3.57
CA ALA A 355 -5.26 -12.06 2.63
C ALA A 355 -5.35 -12.61 1.20
N LYS A 356 -6.56 -12.89 0.73
CA LYS A 356 -6.82 -13.52 -0.57
C LYS A 356 -7.46 -12.54 -1.54
N GLY A 357 -6.87 -12.40 -2.73
CA GLY A 357 -7.46 -11.61 -3.79
C GLY A 357 -8.82 -12.12 -4.26
N LEU A 358 -9.59 -11.27 -4.94
CA LEU A 358 -10.94 -11.58 -5.44
C LEU A 358 -10.93 -11.73 -6.97
N PRO A 359 -10.70 -12.94 -7.53
CA PRO A 359 -10.43 -13.13 -8.96
C PRO A 359 -11.55 -12.63 -9.87
N PHE A 360 -12.79 -12.68 -9.40
CA PHE A 360 -13.96 -12.20 -10.13
C PHE A 360 -13.87 -10.71 -10.48
N ILE A 361 -13.22 -9.91 -9.64
CA ILE A 361 -12.96 -8.49 -9.91
C ILE A 361 -11.59 -8.34 -10.55
N TYR A 362 -10.58 -9.03 -10.01
CA TYR A 362 -9.20 -8.77 -10.34
C TYR A 362 -8.81 -9.22 -11.74
N ILE A 363 -9.29 -10.38 -12.20
CA ILE A 363 -8.95 -10.90 -13.53
C ILE A 363 -9.52 -9.99 -14.64
N PRO A 364 -10.83 -9.63 -14.65
CA PRO A 364 -11.35 -8.72 -15.66
C PRO A 364 -10.68 -7.35 -15.64
N VAL A 365 -10.37 -6.82 -14.45
CA VAL A 365 -9.66 -5.53 -14.32
C VAL A 365 -8.25 -5.64 -14.87
N PHE A 366 -7.49 -6.67 -14.53
CA PHE A 366 -6.13 -6.86 -15.02
C PHE A 366 -6.07 -6.85 -16.55
N PHE A 367 -6.94 -7.61 -17.21
CA PHE A 367 -7.00 -7.63 -18.68
C PHE A 367 -7.53 -6.32 -19.28
N ALA A 368 -8.54 -5.70 -18.67
CA ALA A 368 -9.02 -4.38 -19.08
C ALA A 368 -7.91 -3.33 -19.00
N SER A 369 -7.12 -3.36 -17.92
CA SER A 369 -5.96 -2.51 -17.73
C SER A 369 -4.88 -2.78 -18.76
N LEU A 370 -4.58 -4.04 -19.06
CA LEU A 370 -3.59 -4.43 -20.06
C LEU A 370 -3.93 -3.81 -21.43
N LEU A 371 -5.21 -3.79 -21.77
CA LEU A 371 -5.71 -3.20 -23.01
C LEU A 371 -5.76 -1.66 -22.99
N THR A 372 -5.78 -1.02 -21.83
CA THR A 372 -6.00 0.43 -21.73
C THR A 372 -4.79 1.24 -21.32
N PHE A 373 -3.84 0.70 -20.55
CA PHE A 373 -2.66 1.46 -20.14
C PHE A 373 -1.87 2.07 -21.32
N PRO A 374 -1.74 1.42 -22.51
CA PRO A 374 -1.00 2.01 -23.61
C PRO A 374 -1.66 3.29 -24.13
N VAL A 375 -2.99 3.38 -24.06
CA VAL A 375 -3.78 4.57 -24.46
C VAL A 375 -3.29 5.82 -23.74
N TYR A 376 -2.77 5.69 -22.51
CA TYR A 376 -2.27 6.83 -21.74
C TYR A 376 -1.09 7.55 -22.39
N PHE A 377 -0.25 6.85 -23.16
CA PHE A 377 0.89 7.48 -23.82
C PHE A 377 0.51 8.26 -25.08
N PHE A 378 -0.71 8.07 -25.59
CA PHE A 378 -1.16 8.69 -26.82
C PHE A 378 -2.08 9.88 -26.53
N LYS A 379 -1.84 11.01 -27.20
CA LYS A 379 -2.57 12.28 -27.05
C LYS A 379 -3.92 12.28 -27.80
N ILE A 380 -4.68 11.19 -27.70
CA ILE A 380 -5.71 10.85 -28.71
C ILE A 380 -7.10 10.61 -28.12
N SER A 381 -7.25 10.34 -26.83
CA SER A 381 -8.59 10.14 -26.30
C SER A 381 -9.36 11.47 -26.24
N GLU A 382 -10.21 11.75 -27.23
CA GLU A 382 -11.26 12.79 -27.11
C GLU A 382 -12.08 12.59 -25.83
N ASN A 383 -12.17 11.34 -25.36
CA ASN A 383 -12.81 10.99 -24.11
C ASN A 383 -11.86 11.15 -22.91
N LYS A 384 -11.98 12.27 -22.19
CA LYS A 384 -11.20 12.55 -20.97
C LYS A 384 -11.33 11.48 -19.87
N ASN A 385 -12.43 10.72 -19.82
CA ASN A 385 -12.59 9.66 -18.80
C ASN A 385 -11.81 8.40 -19.19
N LEU A 386 -11.75 8.04 -20.47
CA LEU A 386 -10.91 6.94 -20.95
C LEU A 386 -9.42 7.21 -20.70
N GLU A 387 -8.98 8.47 -20.87
CA GLU A 387 -7.61 8.85 -20.54
C GLU A 387 -7.29 8.65 -19.04
N LYS A 388 -8.25 8.96 -18.16
CA LYS A 388 -8.11 8.73 -16.71
C LYS A 388 -8.06 7.25 -16.37
N PHE A 389 -8.94 6.45 -16.97
CA PHE A 389 -8.89 5.00 -16.86
C PHE A 389 -7.55 4.42 -17.34
N ALA A 390 -7.01 4.94 -18.45
CA ALA A 390 -5.71 4.53 -18.95
C ALA A 390 -4.57 4.89 -17.98
N GLY A 391 -4.63 6.06 -17.33
CA GLY A 391 -3.65 6.45 -16.32
C GLY A 391 -3.73 5.61 -15.05
N LEU A 392 -4.94 5.30 -14.55
CA LEU A 392 -5.11 4.34 -13.44
C LEU A 392 -4.58 2.95 -13.80
N SER A 393 -4.80 2.51 -15.05
CA SER A 393 -4.26 1.25 -15.54
C SER A 393 -2.73 1.28 -15.57
N LEU A 394 -2.13 2.36 -16.05
CA LEU A 394 -0.68 2.54 -16.00
C LEU A 394 -0.14 2.56 -14.56
N LEU A 395 -0.83 3.24 -13.64
CA LEU A 395 -0.50 3.26 -12.21
C LEU A 395 -0.48 1.84 -11.62
N SER A 396 -1.49 1.03 -11.92
CA SER A 396 -1.53 -0.37 -11.47
C SER A 396 -0.35 -1.18 -12.00
N PHE A 397 0.04 -1.01 -13.27
CA PHE A 397 1.18 -1.72 -13.85
C PHE A 397 2.53 -1.28 -13.31
N PHE A 398 2.69 -0.03 -12.86
CA PHE A 398 3.90 0.36 -12.14
C PHE A 398 4.08 -0.47 -10.87
N PHE A 399 3.01 -0.76 -10.11
CA PHE A 399 3.11 -1.65 -8.95
C PHE A 399 3.58 -3.05 -9.34
N PHE A 400 2.95 -3.69 -10.34
CA PHE A 400 3.40 -5.00 -10.82
C PHE A 400 4.85 -4.97 -11.28
N PHE A 401 5.22 -3.97 -12.08
CA PHE A 401 6.57 -3.82 -12.62
C PHE A 401 7.62 -3.75 -11.50
N PHE A 402 7.41 -2.91 -10.49
CA PHE A 402 8.36 -2.79 -9.38
C PHE A 402 8.37 -4.00 -8.46
N TYR A 403 7.24 -4.68 -8.24
CA TYR A 403 7.27 -5.96 -7.53
C TYR A 403 8.02 -7.04 -8.30
N TYR A 404 7.87 -7.12 -9.61
CA TYR A 404 8.68 -8.00 -10.44
C TYR A 404 10.16 -7.62 -10.37
N ILE A 405 10.51 -6.34 -10.33
CA ILE A 405 11.90 -5.92 -10.08
C ILE A 405 12.38 -6.47 -8.74
N THR A 406 11.63 -6.30 -7.65
CA THR A 406 12.03 -6.85 -6.34
C THR A 406 12.15 -8.37 -6.36
N TYR A 407 11.27 -9.04 -7.10
CA TYR A 407 11.29 -10.49 -7.27
C TYR A 407 12.53 -10.96 -8.02
N PHE A 408 12.90 -10.29 -9.12
CA PHE A 408 14.10 -10.62 -9.90
C PHE A 408 15.40 -10.19 -9.21
N ALA A 409 15.35 -9.16 -8.36
CA ALA A 409 16.49 -8.70 -7.56
C ALA A 409 16.88 -9.67 -6.43
N GLY A 410 16.00 -10.59 -6.03
CA GLY A 410 16.33 -11.66 -5.06
C GLY A 410 15.21 -12.03 -4.09
N ASN A 411 14.13 -11.24 -4.00
CA ASN A 411 13.05 -11.51 -3.05
C ASN A 411 12.04 -12.50 -3.64
N LYS A 412 12.19 -13.78 -3.32
CA LYS A 412 11.28 -14.85 -3.76
C LYS A 412 10.13 -15.11 -2.80
N THR A 413 10.09 -14.40 -1.68
CA THR A 413 9.08 -14.53 -0.63
C THR A 413 8.19 -13.29 -0.60
N LEU A 414 7.48 -13.06 -1.69
CA LEU A 414 6.43 -12.05 -1.72
C LEU A 414 5.11 -12.65 -1.23
N TYR A 415 4.19 -11.83 -0.73
CA TYR A 415 2.96 -12.29 -0.11
C TYR A 415 1.72 -11.62 -0.71
N SER A 416 0.59 -12.33 -0.68
CA SER A 416 -0.65 -11.89 -1.33
C SER A 416 -1.24 -10.61 -0.72
N PHE A 417 -0.92 -10.31 0.54
CA PHE A 417 -1.34 -9.07 1.17
C PHE A 417 -0.70 -7.82 0.55
N TYR A 418 0.39 -7.93 -0.20
CA TYR A 418 0.97 -6.78 -0.93
C TYR A 418 0.05 -6.23 -2.02
N PHE A 419 -0.94 -7.01 -2.46
CA PHE A 419 -1.95 -6.55 -3.40
C PHE A 419 -2.92 -5.53 -2.76
N THR A 420 -3.00 -5.45 -1.43
CA THR A 420 -3.90 -4.56 -0.70
C THR A 420 -3.74 -3.10 -1.14
N GLN A 421 -2.51 -2.63 -1.35
CA GLN A 421 -2.28 -1.25 -1.82
C GLN A 421 -2.75 -1.00 -3.27
N ILE A 422 -2.84 -2.06 -4.09
CA ILE A 422 -3.25 -1.99 -5.50
C ILE A 422 -4.78 -2.09 -5.60
N SER A 423 -5.40 -2.79 -4.66
CA SER A 423 -6.83 -3.08 -4.66
C SER A 423 -7.75 -1.85 -4.79
N PRO A 424 -7.48 -0.65 -4.20
CA PRO A 424 -8.32 0.53 -4.43
C PRO A 424 -8.36 0.94 -5.90
N ILE A 425 -7.21 0.92 -6.58
CA ILE A 425 -7.11 1.22 -8.01
C ILE A 425 -7.92 0.21 -8.82
N TYR A 426 -7.94 -1.06 -8.39
CA TYR A 426 -8.74 -2.09 -9.04
C TYR A 426 -10.25 -1.87 -8.87
N TYR A 427 -10.70 -1.36 -7.72
CA TYR A 427 -12.11 -0.98 -7.54
C TYR A 427 -12.50 0.17 -8.47
N GLU A 428 -11.63 1.18 -8.60
CA GLU A 428 -11.84 2.32 -9.50
C GLU A 428 -11.83 1.92 -10.98
N LEU A 429 -11.07 0.89 -11.33
CA LEU A 429 -10.99 0.31 -12.68
C LEU A 429 -12.06 -0.74 -12.96
N PHE A 430 -12.77 -1.27 -11.96
CA PHE A 430 -13.80 -2.27 -12.18
C PHE A 430 -14.92 -1.81 -13.13
N PRO A 431 -15.42 -0.55 -13.09
CA PRO A 431 -16.34 -0.04 -14.09
C PRO A 431 -15.78 -0.12 -15.52
N LEU A 432 -14.48 0.11 -15.72
CA LEU A 432 -13.85 0.05 -17.04
C LEU A 432 -13.95 -1.35 -17.65
N SER A 433 -13.71 -2.41 -16.88
CA SER A 433 -13.74 -3.78 -17.41
C SER A 433 -15.12 -4.11 -17.98
N ILE A 434 -16.19 -3.68 -17.31
CA ILE A 434 -17.57 -3.85 -17.80
C ILE A 434 -17.83 -2.96 -19.03
N LEU A 435 -17.37 -1.70 -19.02
CA LEU A 435 -17.55 -0.79 -20.16
C LEU A 435 -16.83 -1.28 -21.43
N LEU A 436 -15.67 -1.94 -21.29
CA LEU A 436 -14.99 -2.59 -22.41
C LEU A 436 -15.75 -3.83 -22.89
N PHE A 437 -16.17 -4.68 -21.96
CA PHE A 437 -16.89 -5.90 -22.28
C PHE A 437 -18.18 -5.64 -23.09
N ILE A 438 -18.92 -4.58 -22.73
CA ILE A 438 -20.15 -4.19 -23.44
C ILE A 438 -19.91 -3.29 -24.66
N GLY A 439 -18.65 -3.03 -25.02
CA GLY A 439 -18.28 -2.24 -26.19
C GLY A 439 -18.57 -0.74 -26.08
N TYR A 440 -18.69 -0.17 -24.87
CA TYR A 440 -18.90 1.27 -24.68
C TYR A 440 -17.69 2.08 -25.16
N TYR A 441 -16.48 1.61 -24.88
CA TYR A 441 -15.25 2.17 -25.44
C TYR A 441 -14.76 1.32 -26.61
N ASN A 442 -14.61 1.93 -27.79
CA ASN A 442 -14.03 1.27 -28.96
C ASN A 442 -12.49 1.37 -28.94
N ILE A 443 -11.85 0.42 -28.25
CA ILE A 443 -10.39 0.35 -28.16
C ILE A 443 -9.77 -0.40 -29.37
N SER A 444 -10.52 -1.29 -30.02
CA SER A 444 -10.02 -2.01 -31.20
C SER A 444 -9.75 -1.07 -32.38
N GLY A 445 -10.65 -0.11 -32.63
CA GLY A 445 -10.43 0.94 -33.62
C GLY A 445 -9.17 1.77 -33.32
N PHE A 446 -8.92 2.09 -32.05
CA PHE A 446 -7.73 2.80 -31.62
C PHE A 446 -6.44 2.02 -31.96
N TYR A 447 -6.37 0.74 -31.59
CA TYR A 447 -5.19 -0.08 -31.90
C TYR A 447 -5.03 -0.33 -33.39
N TYR A 448 -6.12 -0.49 -34.14
CA TYR A 448 -6.09 -0.65 -35.58
C TYR A 448 -5.44 0.55 -36.29
N GLU A 449 -5.81 1.77 -35.92
CA GLU A 449 -5.18 2.98 -36.47
C GLU A 449 -3.70 3.10 -36.07
N LYS A 450 -3.33 2.70 -34.84
CA LYS A 450 -1.92 2.68 -34.44
C LYS A 450 -1.08 1.62 -35.15
N LEU A 451 -1.65 0.45 -35.42
CA LEU A 451 -0.99 -0.56 -36.23
C LEU A 451 -0.78 -0.06 -37.67
N LYS A 452 -1.73 0.67 -38.25
CA LYS A 452 -1.56 1.33 -39.55
C LYS A 452 -0.44 2.38 -39.54
N GLU A 453 -0.42 3.26 -38.53
CA GLU A 453 0.64 4.27 -38.40
C GLU A 453 2.03 3.63 -38.28
N LEU A 454 2.16 2.58 -37.45
CA LEU A 454 3.41 1.83 -37.29
C LEU A 454 3.82 1.12 -38.58
N ALA A 455 2.87 0.49 -39.28
CA ALA A 455 3.12 -0.14 -40.57
C ALA A 455 3.62 0.88 -41.60
N ALA A 456 3.00 2.06 -41.68
CA ALA A 456 3.45 3.13 -42.58
C ALA A 456 4.86 3.65 -42.23
N LEU A 457 5.18 3.76 -40.94
CA LEU A 457 6.52 4.12 -40.47
C LEU A 457 7.57 3.07 -40.86
N PHE A 458 7.22 1.79 -40.68
CA PHE A 458 8.06 0.66 -41.09
C PHE A 458 8.29 0.65 -42.61
N SER A 459 7.24 0.82 -43.41
CA SER A 459 7.36 0.92 -44.88
C SER A 459 8.30 2.06 -45.30
N LYS A 460 8.21 3.25 -44.68
CA LYS A 460 9.14 4.36 -44.95
C LYS A 460 10.59 4.03 -44.59
N LEU A 461 10.81 3.31 -43.49
CA LEU A 461 12.13 2.85 -43.08
C LEU A 461 12.70 1.85 -44.10
N VAL A 462 11.90 0.86 -44.51
CA VAL A 462 12.29 -0.11 -45.54
C VAL A 462 12.65 0.58 -46.85
N GLU A 463 11.82 1.51 -47.34
CA GLU A 463 12.13 2.29 -48.55
C GLU A 463 13.44 3.09 -48.42
N LYS A 464 13.72 3.65 -47.24
CA LYS A 464 14.96 4.39 -46.97
C LYS A 464 16.17 3.46 -46.99
N PHE A 465 16.05 2.27 -46.39
CA PHE A 465 17.09 1.24 -46.43
C PHE A 465 17.33 0.75 -47.86
N GLU A 466 16.28 0.44 -48.63
CA GLU A 466 16.41 0.02 -50.02
C GLU A 466 17.07 1.08 -50.90
N LYS A 467 16.71 2.37 -50.74
CA LYS A 467 17.38 3.48 -51.42
C LYS A 467 18.86 3.58 -51.05
N HIS A 468 19.21 3.39 -49.78
CA HIS A 468 20.60 3.38 -49.33
C HIS A 468 21.40 2.23 -49.94
N PHE A 469 20.84 1.02 -49.94
CA PHE A 469 21.46 -0.15 -50.58
C PHE A 469 21.59 0.00 -52.10
N ARG A 470 20.58 0.53 -52.80
CA ARG A 470 20.67 0.84 -54.24
C ARG A 470 21.76 1.86 -54.55
N LYS A 471 21.88 2.92 -53.73
CA LYS A 471 22.94 3.93 -53.89
C LYS A 471 24.33 3.32 -53.71
N ASN A 472 24.53 2.46 -52.71
CA ASN A 472 25.80 1.78 -52.46
C ASN A 472 26.12 0.74 -53.55
N ARG A 473 25.13 0.02 -54.10
CA ARG A 473 25.30 -0.88 -55.25
C ARG A 473 25.73 -0.14 -56.51
N ASN A 474 25.10 1.01 -56.79
CA ASN A 474 25.47 1.83 -57.95
C ASN A 474 26.87 2.43 -57.80
N GLN A 475 27.28 2.83 -56.58
CA GLN A 475 28.66 3.27 -56.32
C GLN A 475 29.69 2.13 -56.46
N ALA A 476 29.35 0.91 -56.02
CA ALA A 476 30.20 -0.27 -56.20
C ALA A 476 30.36 -0.67 -57.67
N GLN A 477 29.29 -0.58 -58.48
CA GLN A 477 29.35 -0.82 -59.94
C GLN A 477 30.16 0.24 -60.70
N VAL A 478 30.08 1.52 -60.29
CA VAL A 478 30.92 2.59 -60.85
C VAL A 478 32.39 2.39 -60.45
N GLY A 479 32.66 1.97 -59.21
CA GLY A 479 34.01 1.61 -58.75
C GLY A 479 34.62 0.44 -59.53
N SER A 480 33.86 -0.62 -59.80
CA SER A 480 34.34 -1.77 -60.58
C SER A 480 34.60 -1.47 -62.06
N HIS A 481 33.87 -0.51 -62.65
CA HIS A 481 34.14 -0.06 -64.01
C HIS A 481 35.40 0.81 -64.11
N ILE A 482 35.77 1.52 -63.04
CA ILE A 482 37.02 2.30 -63.01
C ILE A 482 38.23 1.37 -62.84
N THR A 483 38.12 0.27 -62.10
CA THR A 483 39.23 -0.70 -61.96
C THR A 483 39.49 -1.53 -63.22
N LEU A 484 38.49 -1.71 -64.08
CA LEU A 484 38.64 -2.38 -65.39
C LEU A 484 39.25 -1.49 -66.48
N LEU A 485 39.29 -0.16 -66.29
CA LEU A 485 39.89 0.80 -67.23
C LEU A 485 41.33 1.19 -66.90
N THR A 486 41.87 0.77 -65.75
CA THR A 486 43.26 1.04 -65.34
C THR A 486 44.12 -0.23 -65.21
N GLY A 487 43.70 -1.31 -65.89
CA GLY A 487 44.42 -2.58 -65.93
C GLY A 487 45.11 -2.84 -67.26
N VAL A 488 46.00 -1.92 -67.68
CA VAL A 488 47.17 -2.14 -68.55
C VAL A 488 48.28 -1.21 -68.10
#